data_AF-A0A090I444-F1
#
_entry.id   AF-A0A090I444-F1
#
_cell.length_a   1.000
_cell.length_b   1.000
_cell.length_c   1.000
_cell.angle_alpha   90.00
_cell.angle_beta   90.00
_cell.angle_gamma   90.00
#
_symmetry.space_group_name_H-M   'P 1'
#
loop_
_entity.id
_entity.type
_entity.pdbx_description
1 polymer ?
#
loop_
_entity_poly.entity_id
_entity_poly.type
_entity_poly.pdbx_seq_one_letter_code
_entity_poly.pdbx_strand_id
1 'polypeptide(L)'
;MLSGRNKIMQLELKNVSYIELIRFDVNYMRSINDSAKVRDILVALNSLKGEPAQFDSDESTGPDFINVYDKNFNKLEIAKFESFLKYDNKWYKLDSGSIDKFNKIFESNK
;
A
#
# COMPACT_ATOMS: atom_id res chain seq x y z
N MET A 1 2.16 22.68 -14.03
CA MET A 1 2.52 21.27 -13.75
C MET A 1 2.49 21.04 -12.24
N LEU A 2 1.48 20.34 -11.72
CA LEU A 2 1.25 20.21 -10.27
C LEU A 2 0.92 18.76 -9.83
N SER A 3 1.39 17.73 -10.54
CA SER A 3 1.02 16.34 -10.20
C SER A 3 2.04 15.56 -9.36
N GLY A 4 3.27 16.07 -9.20
CA GLY A 4 4.37 15.34 -8.55
C GLY A 4 4.61 15.63 -7.07
N ARG A 5 4.04 16.70 -6.49
CA ARG A 5 4.46 17.20 -5.17
C ARG A 5 4.06 16.31 -3.99
N ASN A 6 3.02 15.49 -4.13
CA ASN A 6 2.46 14.70 -3.03
C ASN A 6 2.55 13.19 -3.30
N LYS A 7 3.42 12.73 -4.21
CA LYS A 7 3.62 11.31 -4.49
C LYS A 7 4.36 10.65 -3.32
N ILE A 8 3.84 9.54 -2.82
CA ILE A 8 4.38 8.87 -1.63
C ILE A 8 5.53 7.91 -1.98
N MET A 9 5.38 7.14 -3.06
CA MET A 9 6.28 6.03 -3.37
C MET A 9 6.46 5.83 -4.88
N GLN A 10 7.57 5.20 -5.26
CA GLN A 10 7.85 4.76 -6.62
C GLN A 10 8.39 3.33 -6.63
N LEU A 11 7.54 2.40 -7.04
CA LEU A 11 7.80 0.97 -7.11
C LEU A 11 8.03 0.53 -8.56
N GLU A 12 9.05 -0.29 -8.79
CA GLU A 12 9.38 -0.82 -10.11
C GLU A 12 8.77 -2.21 -10.36
N LEU A 13 8.01 -2.35 -11.45
CA LEU A 13 7.30 -3.59 -11.79
C LEU A 13 8.22 -4.79 -12.04
N LYS A 14 9.40 -4.56 -12.63
CA LYS A 14 10.24 -5.62 -13.22
C LYS A 14 10.85 -6.56 -12.18
N ASN A 15 10.91 -6.12 -10.93
CA ASN A 15 11.62 -6.79 -9.86
C ASN A 15 10.68 -7.44 -8.84
N VAL A 16 9.35 -7.37 -9.02
CA VAL A 16 8.37 -7.95 -8.09
C VAL A 16 8.07 -9.41 -8.44
N SER A 17 8.14 -10.29 -7.44
CA SER A 17 7.74 -11.70 -7.53
C SER A 17 6.27 -11.90 -7.21
N TYR A 18 5.83 -11.39 -6.07
CA TYR A 18 4.45 -11.51 -5.59
C TYR A 18 4.14 -10.42 -4.56
N ILE A 19 2.86 -10.28 -4.26
CA ILE A 19 2.32 -9.36 -3.26
C ILE A 19 1.50 -10.15 -2.25
N GLU A 20 1.55 -9.77 -0.97
CA GLU A 20 0.62 -10.25 0.05
C GLU A 20 -0.29 -9.10 0.49
N LEU A 21 -1.59 -9.38 0.54
CA LEU A 21 -2.60 -8.50 1.13
C LEU A 21 -3.01 -9.09 2.47
N ILE A 22 -2.93 -8.30 3.55
CA ILE A 22 -3.23 -8.76 4.91
C ILE A 22 -4.19 -7.77 5.58
N ARG A 23 -5.29 -8.28 6.16
CA ARG A 23 -6.16 -7.52 7.06
C ARG A 23 -6.35 -8.28 8.37
N PHE A 24 -5.94 -7.66 9.47
CA PHE A 24 -5.98 -8.31 10.79
C PHE A 24 -7.38 -8.37 11.39
N ASP A 25 -8.19 -7.34 11.16
CA ASP A 25 -9.56 -7.23 11.70
C ASP A 25 -10.48 -8.37 11.24
N VAL A 26 -10.27 -8.88 10.02
CA VAL A 26 -11.09 -9.94 9.40
C VAL A 26 -10.32 -11.24 9.15
N ASN A 27 -9.13 -11.43 9.74
CA ASN A 27 -8.27 -12.60 9.54
C ASN A 27 -8.06 -12.96 8.06
N TYR A 28 -7.82 -11.95 7.22
CA TYR A 28 -7.66 -12.13 5.78
C TYR A 28 -6.19 -12.05 5.38
N MET A 29 -5.71 -13.05 4.63
CA MET A 29 -4.41 -13.04 3.98
C MET A 29 -4.54 -13.63 2.57
N ARG A 30 -3.98 -12.94 1.56
CA ARG A 30 -3.93 -13.43 0.19
C ARG A 30 -2.60 -13.12 -0.46
N SER A 31 -1.96 -14.14 -1.02
CA SER A 31 -0.80 -14.00 -1.89
C SER A 31 -1.23 -13.89 -3.35
N ILE A 32 -0.65 -12.94 -4.08
CA ILE A 32 -0.95 -12.63 -5.47
C ILE A 32 0.34 -12.67 -6.28
N ASN A 33 0.44 -13.65 -7.18
CA ASN A 33 1.56 -13.84 -8.10
C ASN A 33 1.15 -13.74 -9.58
N ASP A 34 -0.14 -13.49 -9.86
CA ASP A 34 -0.62 -13.19 -11.21
C ASP A 34 -0.03 -11.85 -11.68
N SER A 35 0.72 -11.88 -12.78
CA SER A 35 1.48 -10.73 -13.27
C SER A 35 0.62 -9.51 -13.62
N ALA A 36 -0.61 -9.71 -14.10
CA ALA A 36 -1.51 -8.62 -14.42
C ALA A 36 -2.03 -7.96 -13.14
N LYS A 37 -2.48 -8.76 -12.17
CA LYS A 37 -2.93 -8.26 -10.85
C LYS A 37 -1.81 -7.58 -10.08
N VAL A 38 -0.60 -8.16 -10.07
CA VAL A 38 0.59 -7.55 -9.46
C VAL A 38 0.84 -6.17 -10.07
N ARG A 39 0.80 -6.08 -11.41
CA ARG A 39 0.96 -4.81 -12.10
C ARG A 39 -0.11 -3.79 -11.71
N ASP A 40 -1.37 -4.18 -11.66
CA ASP A 40 -2.48 -3.29 -11.33
C ASP A 40 -2.35 -2.74 -9.90
N ILE A 41 -1.95 -3.59 -8.95
CA ILE A 41 -1.70 -3.19 -7.55
C ILE A 41 -0.54 -2.19 -7.49
N LEU A 42 0.58 -2.47 -8.16
CA LEU A 42 1.74 -1.57 -8.16
C LEU A 42 1.44 -0.23 -8.84
N VAL A 43 0.61 -0.22 -9.89
CA VAL A 43 0.13 1.02 -10.51
C VAL A 43 -0.75 1.81 -9.53
N ALA A 44 -1.66 1.14 -8.82
CA ALA A 44 -2.50 1.77 -7.82
C ALA A 44 -1.66 2.41 -6.70
N LEU A 45 -0.69 1.66 -6.14
CA LEU A 45 0.26 2.11 -5.12
C LEU A 45 1.08 3.32 -5.58
N ASN A 46 1.63 3.26 -6.80
CA ASN A 46 2.39 4.37 -7.40
C ASN A 46 1.55 5.63 -7.66
N SER A 47 0.22 5.50 -7.68
CA SER A 47 -0.71 6.61 -7.89
C SER A 47 -1.22 7.24 -6.60
N LEU A 48 -0.83 6.69 -5.43
CA LEU A 48 -1.22 7.20 -4.12
C LEU A 48 -0.54 8.55 -3.85
N LYS A 49 -1.31 9.43 -3.22
CA LYS A 49 -0.90 10.75 -2.82
C LYS A 49 -1.16 11.01 -1.35
N GLY A 50 -0.28 11.77 -0.74
CA GLY A 50 -0.39 12.17 0.65
C GLY A 50 0.73 13.11 1.05
N GLU A 51 0.61 13.62 2.27
CA GLU A 51 1.55 14.58 2.84
C GLU A 51 2.24 13.95 4.05
N PRO A 52 3.54 14.21 4.28
CA PRO A 52 4.21 13.74 5.49
C PRO A 52 3.44 14.14 6.74
N ALA A 53 3.30 13.19 7.66
CA ALA A 53 2.56 13.37 8.90
C ALA A 53 3.32 12.77 10.08
N GLN A 54 2.92 13.16 11.29
CA GLN A 54 3.19 12.40 12.49
C GLN A 54 1.93 11.59 12.81
N PHE A 55 2.12 10.35 13.25
CA PHE A 55 1.03 9.46 13.65
C PHE A 55 1.38 8.95 15.05
N ASP A 56 0.61 9.38 16.05
CA ASP A 56 0.66 8.84 17.40
C ASP A 56 -0.39 7.74 17.50
N SER A 57 0.06 6.53 17.82
CA SER A 57 -0.75 5.32 17.80
C SER A 57 -1.34 5.04 19.18
N ASP A 58 -2.23 5.90 19.66
CA ASP A 58 -2.86 5.66 20.97
C ASP A 58 -4.11 4.78 20.88
N GLU A 59 -4.84 4.83 19.76
CA GLU A 59 -5.97 3.92 19.48
C GLU A 59 -6.12 3.75 17.97
N SER A 60 -5.76 2.59 17.42
CA SER A 60 -6.03 2.32 16.00
C SER A 60 -6.64 0.94 15.80
N THR A 61 -7.66 0.88 14.95
CA THR A 61 -8.10 -0.33 14.26
C THR A 61 -6.88 -1.07 13.67
N GLY A 62 -6.96 -2.41 13.63
CA GLY A 62 -5.85 -3.23 13.14
C GLY A 62 -5.42 -2.82 11.72
N PRO A 63 -4.11 -2.66 11.46
CA PRO A 63 -3.63 -2.20 10.16
C PRO A 63 -3.93 -3.15 9.00
N ASP A 64 -4.14 -2.56 7.83
CA ASP A 64 -4.09 -3.25 6.55
C ASP A 64 -2.66 -3.21 6.00
N PHE A 65 -2.13 -4.34 5.55
CA PHE A 65 -0.79 -4.41 4.95
C PHE A 65 -0.81 -4.86 3.50
N ILE A 66 0.09 -4.25 2.74
CA ILE A 66 0.50 -4.72 1.42
C ILE A 66 2.01 -4.96 1.47
N ASN A 67 2.40 -6.23 1.45
CA ASN A 67 3.81 -6.62 1.36
C ASN A 67 4.15 -6.89 -0.12
N VAL A 68 5.19 -6.25 -0.62
CA VAL A 68 5.71 -6.45 -1.97
C VAL A 68 7.03 -7.21 -1.84
N TYR A 69 7.13 -8.38 -2.46
CA TYR A 69 8.36 -9.18 -2.44
C TYR A 69 9.04 -9.10 -3.79
N ASP A 70 10.35 -8.82 -3.78
CA ASP A 70 11.15 -8.82 -4.99
C ASP A 70 11.56 -10.25 -5.42
N LYS A 71 12.30 -10.38 -6.51
CA LYS A 71 12.86 -11.66 -7.02
C LYS A 71 13.90 -12.32 -6.10
N ASN A 72 14.42 -11.57 -5.15
CA ASN A 72 15.33 -12.05 -4.12
C ASN A 72 14.62 -12.27 -2.77
N PHE A 73 13.28 -12.20 -2.75
CA PHE A 73 12.45 -12.31 -1.54
C PHE A 73 12.67 -11.20 -0.50
N ASN A 74 13.24 -10.07 -0.91
CA ASN A 74 13.26 -8.89 -0.05
C ASN A 74 11.85 -8.32 0.05
N LYS A 75 11.42 -8.03 1.28
CA LYS A 75 10.09 -7.49 1.57
C LYS A 75 10.13 -5.96 1.65
N LEU A 76 9.22 -5.32 0.93
CA LEU A 76 8.81 -3.94 1.14
C LEU A 76 7.40 -3.93 1.74
N GLU A 77 7.27 -3.36 2.93
CA GLU A 77 6.00 -3.33 3.67
C GLU A 77 5.34 -1.95 3.56
N ILE A 78 4.04 -1.96 3.23
CA ILE A 78 3.19 -0.77 3.20
C ILE A 78 2.04 -1.03 4.17
N ALA A 79 1.93 -0.24 5.23
CA ALA A 79 0.88 -0.38 6.23
C ALA A 79 -0.08 0.81 6.18
N LYS A 80 -1.39 0.57 6.25
CA LYS A 80 -2.42 1.62 6.30
C LYS A 80 -3.22 1.52 7.59
N PHE A 81 -3.40 2.67 8.22
CA PHE A 81 -4.18 2.88 9.44
C PHE A 81 -5.16 4.01 9.16
N GLU A 82 -6.43 3.69 9.00
CA GLU A 82 -7.48 4.65 8.62
C GLU A 82 -7.12 5.51 7.38
N SER A 83 -6.75 6.77 7.59
CA SER A 83 -6.35 7.74 6.56
C SER A 83 -4.82 7.91 6.45
N PHE A 84 -4.05 7.20 7.27
CA PHE A 84 -2.59 7.27 7.30
C PHE A 84 -1.97 6.04 6.64
N LEU A 85 -0.82 6.24 6.01
CA LEU A 85 -0.03 5.20 5.38
C LEU A 85 1.41 5.30 5.86
N LYS A 86 1.95 4.18 6.32
CA LYS A 86 3.37 4.01 6.66
C LYS A 86 4.09 3.35 5.49
N TYR A 87 5.15 3.98 5.04
CA TYR A 87 6.03 3.50 3.99
C TYR A 87 7.45 4.00 4.24
N ASP A 88 8.45 3.13 4.12
CA ASP A 88 9.87 3.48 4.32
C ASP A 88 10.10 4.22 5.67
N ASN A 89 9.53 3.69 6.76
CA ASN A 89 9.56 4.27 8.11
C ASN A 89 9.02 5.72 8.24
N LYS A 90 8.29 6.22 7.23
CA LYS A 90 7.65 7.53 7.25
C LYS A 90 6.14 7.38 7.21
N TRP A 91 5.46 8.33 7.85
CA TRP A 91 4.02 8.43 7.87
C TRP A 91 3.53 9.47 6.89
N TYR A 92 2.45 9.14 6.20
CA TYR A 92 1.80 10.01 5.24
C TYR A 92 0.30 10.05 5.53
N LYS A 93 -0.30 11.24 5.57
CA LYS A 93 -1.75 11.39 5.56
C LYS A 93 -2.23 11.38 4.11
N LEU A 94 -3.04 10.38 3.77
CA LEU A 94 -3.58 10.20 2.42
C LEU A 94 -4.67 11.23 2.11
N ASP A 95 -4.77 11.61 0.84
CA ASP A 95 -5.98 12.27 0.35
C ASP A 95 -7.14 11.26 0.20
N SER A 96 -8.39 11.75 0.17
CA SER A 96 -9.58 10.89 0.08
C SER A 96 -9.55 9.94 -1.12
N GLY A 97 -9.12 10.43 -2.28
CA GLY A 97 -9.00 9.60 -3.48
C GLY A 97 -7.97 8.48 -3.34
N SER A 98 -6.89 8.68 -2.58
CA SER A 98 -5.87 7.68 -2.31
C SER A 98 -6.31 6.66 -1.26
N ILE A 99 -7.12 7.09 -0.28
CA ILE A 99 -7.79 6.18 0.66
C ILE A 99 -8.66 5.19 -0.12
N ASP A 100 -9.52 5.68 -1.02
CA ASP A 100 -10.41 4.85 -1.82
C ASP A 100 -9.65 3.89 -2.73
N LYS A 101 -8.59 4.38 -3.39
CA LYS A 101 -7.74 3.54 -4.24
C LYS A 101 -7.07 2.42 -3.45
N PHE A 102 -6.57 2.70 -2.26
CA PHE A 102 -5.96 1.68 -1.42
C PHE A 102 -7.00 0.63 -1.01
N ASN A 103 -8.18 1.05 -0.55
CA ASN A 103 -9.24 0.12 -0.14
C ASN A 103 -9.68 -0.79 -1.31
N LYS A 104 -9.78 -0.24 -2.54
CA LYS A 104 -10.13 -0.99 -3.76
C LYS A 104 -9.13 -2.08 -4.13
N ILE A 105 -7.86 -1.98 -3.74
CA ILE A 105 -6.86 -3.04 -3.95
C ILE A 105 -7.34 -4.34 -3.28
N PHE A 106 -7.82 -4.24 -2.04
CA PHE A 106 -8.33 -5.40 -1.30
C PHE A 106 -9.64 -5.90 -1.89
N GLU A 107 -10.59 -5.01 -2.19
CA GLU A 107 -11.90 -5.39 -2.75
C GLU A 107 -11.78 -6.12 -4.09
N SER A 108 -10.90 -5.65 -4.97
CA SER A 108 -10.68 -6.22 -6.31
C SER A 108 -9.92 -7.55 -6.27
N ASN A 109 -9.37 -7.91 -5.11
CA ASN A 109 -8.59 -9.10 -4.89
C ASN A 109 -9.09 -9.89 -3.67
N LYS A 110 -10.37 -9.76 -3.28
CA LYS A 110 -10.99 -10.70 -2.33
C LYS A 110 -11.19 -12.08 -2.93
#